data_AF-A0A8T4M0R0-F1
#
_entry.id   AF-A0A8T4M0R0-F1
#
_cell.length_a   1.000
_cell.length_b   1.000
_cell.length_c   1.000
_cell.angle_alpha   90.00
_cell.angle_beta   90.00
_cell.angle_gamma   90.00
#
_symmetry.space_group_name_H-M   'P 1'
#
loop_
_entity.id
_entity.type
_entity.pdbx_description
1 polymer ?
#
loop_
_entity_poly.entity_id
_entity_poly.type
_entity_poly.pdbx_seq_one_letter_code
_entity_poly.pdbx_strand_id
1 'polypeptide(L)' 'MAYTSIQILPKTKEKLALLKGSPRETYDELLNKLLELVPEGDEEGKYKRDFRIGLLEARLDLKHGRVFTGNEVKKRLGL' A
#
# COMPACT_ATOMS: atom_id res chain seq x y z
N MET A 1 -17.86 17.01 -9.12
CA MET A 1 -17.39 15.67 -8.73
C MET A 1 -18.47 15.00 -7.90
N ALA A 2 -18.73 13.71 -8.13
CA ALA A 2 -19.63 12.93 -7.30
C ALA A 2 -18.81 12.23 -6.22
N TYR A 3 -19.23 12.35 -4.95
CA TYR A 3 -18.57 11.68 -3.84
C TYR A 3 -19.22 10.32 -3.60
N THR A 4 -18.42 9.36 -3.17
CA THR A 4 -18.88 8.06 -2.67
C THR A 4 -18.46 7.89 -1.22
N SER A 5 -18.98 6.87 -0.54
CA SER A 5 -18.60 6.53 0.82
C SER A 5 -17.79 5.25 0.87
N ILE A 6 -16.86 5.18 1.83
CA ILE A 6 -16.13 3.98 2.20
C ILE A 6 -16.35 3.71 3.69
N GLN A 7 -16.34 2.44 4.08
CA GLN A 7 -16.45 2.04 5.48
C GLN A 7 -15.04 1.95 6.08
N ILE A 8 -14.77 2.74 7.12
CA ILE A 8 -13.52 2.71 7.87
C ILE A 8 -13.79 2.79 9.36
N LEU A 9 -12.92 2.19 10.16
CA LEU A 9 -13.00 2.31 11.62
C LEU A 9 -12.68 3.74 12.08
N PRO A 10 -13.27 4.21 13.19
CA PRO A 10 -12.97 5.53 13.75
C PRO A 10 -11.47 5.76 13.99
N LYS A 11 -10.79 4.76 14.53
CA LYS A 11 -9.34 4.78 14.75
C LYS A 11 -8.53 4.95 13.46
N THR A 12 -9.00 4.42 12.34
CA THR A 12 -8.37 4.61 11.03
C THR A 12 -8.56 6.04 10.55
N LYS A 13 -9.78 6.59 10.69
CA LYS A 13 -10.07 7.98 10.36
C LYS A 13 -9.21 8.96 11.15
N GLU A 14 -9.02 8.72 12.45
CA GLU A 14 -8.13 9.53 13.30
C GLU A 14 -6.68 9.49 12.80
N LYS A 15 -6.16 8.30 12.46
CA LYS A 15 -4.82 8.17 11.87
C LYS A 15 -4.68 8.92 10.56
N LEU A 16 -5.68 8.85 9.69
CA LEU A 16 -5.69 9.61 8.43
C LEU A 16 -5.71 11.12 8.71
N ALA A 17 -6.49 11.58 9.70
CA ALA A 17 -6.55 13.00 10.06
C ALA A 17 -5.18 13.55 10.51
N LEU A 18 -4.38 12.75 11.22
CA LEU A 18 -3.01 13.11 11.63
C LEU A 18 -2.02 13.20 10.47
N LEU A 19 -2.31 12.55 9.34
CA LEU A 19 -1.46 12.56 8.15
C LEU A 19 -1.79 13.71 7.18
N LYS A 20 -2.86 14.46 7.43
CA LYS A 20 -3.19 15.64 6.63
C LYS A 20 -2.10 16.70 6.78
N GLY A 21 -1.53 17.13 5.66
CA GLY A 21 -0.55 18.22 5.60
C GLY A 21 -1.17 19.61 5.83
N SER A 22 -2.49 19.74 5.73
CA SER A 22 -3.20 20.97 6.11
C SER A 22 -4.64 20.69 6.57
N PRO A 23 -5.27 21.62 7.32
CA PRO A 23 -6.68 21.49 7.70
C PRO A 23 -7.64 21.37 6.49
N ARG A 24 -7.28 21.99 5.36
CA ARG A 24 -8.10 22.03 4.14
C ARG A 24 -7.95 20.81 3.25
N GLU A 25 -6.89 20.03 3.42
CA GLU A 25 -6.67 18.81 2.63
C GLU A 25 -7.82 17.82 2.86
N THR A 26 -8.38 17.29 1.79
CA THR A 26 -9.46 16.31 1.85
C THR A 26 -8.91 14.90 2.09
N TYR A 27 -9.75 14.00 2.59
CA TYR A 27 -9.35 12.59 2.66
C TYR A 27 -9.10 11.99 1.27
N ASP A 28 -9.79 12.48 0.24
CA ASP A 28 -9.56 12.04 -1.14
C ASP A 28 -8.15 12.41 -1.61
N GLU A 29 -7.72 13.66 -1.41
CA GLU A 29 -6.35 14.11 -1.73
C GLU A 29 -5.30 13.30 -0.97
N LEU A 30 -5.50 13.09 0.34
CA LEU A 30 -4.59 12.28 1.15
C LEU A 30 -4.52 10.83 0.65
N LEU A 31 -5.66 10.20 0.37
CA LEU A 31 -5.71 8.82 -0.10
C LEU A 31 -5.04 8.70 -1.47
N ASN A 32 -5.25 9.65 -2.38
CA ASN A 32 -4.58 9.65 -3.69
C ASN A 32 -3.05 9.79 -3.55
N LYS A 33 -2.54 10.66 -2.66
CA LYS A 33 -1.10 10.72 -2.35
C LYS A 33 -0.53 9.39 -1.86
N LEU A 34 -1.29 8.67 -1.02
CA LEU A 34 -0.87 7.34 -0.56
C LEU A 34 -0.91 6.31 -1.69
N LEU A 35 -1.87 6.41 -2.61
CA LEU A 35 -1.98 5.51 -3.77
C LEU A 35 -0.82 5.72 -4.76
N GLU A 36 -0.31 6.95 -4.93
CA GLU A 36 0.85 7.25 -5.77
C GLU A 36 2.14 6.52 -5.33
N LEU A 37 2.23 6.14 -4.05
CA LEU A 37 3.36 5.34 -3.55
C LEU A 37 3.36 3.90 -4.05
N VAL A 38 2.22 3.42 -4.56
CA VAL A 38 2.06 2.08 -5.14
C VAL A 38 2.29 2.17 -6.64
N PRO A 39 3.43 1.68 -7.17
CA PRO A 39 3.74 1.80 -8.58
C PRO A 39 2.66 1.11 -9.44
N GLU A 40 2.29 1.76 -10.54
CA GLU A 40 1.35 1.20 -11.51
C GLU A 40 2.03 0.31 -12.56
N GLY A 41 3.36 0.39 -12.64
CA GLY A 41 4.19 -0.26 -13.64
C GLY A 41 5.64 0.19 -13.54
N ASP A 42 6.45 -0.33 -14.45
CA ASP A 42 7.86 0.03 -14.65
C ASP A 42 8.18 0.11 -16.15
N GLU A 43 9.46 0.02 -16.52
CA GLU A 43 9.92 0.06 -17.92
C GLU A 43 9.31 -1.07 -18.78
N GLU A 44 8.83 -2.16 -18.17
CA GLU A 44 8.18 -3.28 -18.86
C GLU A 44 6.66 -3.06 -19.02
N GLY A 45 6.12 -1.96 -18.49
CA GLY A 45 4.73 -1.55 -18.64
C GLY A 45 3.90 -1.71 -17.37
N LYS A 46 2.58 -1.78 -17.54
CA LYS A 46 1.63 -1.75 -16.41
C LYS A 46 1.57 -3.08 -15.67
N TYR A 47 1.55 -3.00 -14.35
CA TYR A 47 1.36 -4.14 -13.48
C TYR A 47 -0.06 -4.68 -13.52
N LYS A 48 -0.17 -6.02 -13.53
CA LYS A 48 -1.44 -6.71 -13.31
C LYS A 48 -1.94 -6.45 -11.88
N ARG A 49 -3.26 -6.47 -11.71
CA ARG A 49 -3.91 -6.23 -10.41
C ARG A 49 -3.33 -7.12 -9.30
N ASP A 50 -3.23 -8.43 -9.54
CA ASP A 50 -2.77 -9.38 -8.54
C ASP A 50 -1.32 -9.14 -8.14
N PHE A 51 -0.49 -8.73 -9.11
CA PHE A 51 0.89 -8.33 -8.85
C PHE A 51 0.95 -7.06 -7.97
N ARG A 52 0.11 -6.05 -8.24
CA ARG A 52 0.05 -4.84 -7.41
C ARG A 52 -0.35 -5.15 -5.96
N ILE A 53 -1.28 -6.07 -5.76
CA ILE A 53 -1.69 -6.53 -4.43
C ILE A 53 -0.51 -7.22 -3.73
N GLY A 54 0.12 -8.20 -4.39
CA GLY A 54 1.27 -8.91 -3.82
C GLY A 54 2.47 -7.99 -3.54
N LEU A 55 2.72 -7.00 -4.39
CA LEU A 55 3.76 -5.99 -4.18
C LEU A 55 3.48 -5.13 -2.94
N LEU A 56 2.23 -4.72 -2.73
CA LEU A 56 1.83 -3.98 -1.54
C LEU A 56 2.01 -4.82 -0.28
N GLU A 57 1.57 -6.09 -0.29
CA GLU A 57 1.75 -7.03 0.80
C GLU A 57 3.24 -7.24 1.12
N ALA A 58 4.07 -7.47 0.11
CA ALA A 58 5.51 -7.62 0.27
C ALA A 58 6.17 -6.37 0.91
N ARG A 59 5.75 -5.16 0.51
CA ARG A 59 6.23 -3.92 1.15
C ARG A 59 5.81 -3.81 2.62
N LEU A 60 4.59 -4.25 2.95
CA LEU A 60 4.14 -4.30 4.34
C LEU A 60 4.93 -5.35 5.14
N ASP A 61 5.19 -6.52 4.56
CA ASP A 61 5.99 -7.57 5.19
C ASP A 61 7.40 -7.10 5.51
N LEU A 62 8.06 -6.41 4.56
CA LEU A 62 9.35 -5.76 4.78
C LEU A 62 9.28 -4.76 5.95
N LYS A 63 8.28 -3.88 5.95
CA LYS A 63 8.09 -2.89 7.03
C LYS A 63 7.88 -3.54 8.39
N HIS A 64 7.24 -4.71 8.44
CA HIS A 64 6.95 -5.45 9.66
C HIS A 64 8.00 -6.51 10.03
N GLY A 65 9.09 -6.62 9.26
CA GLY A 65 10.13 -7.62 9.48
C GLY A 65 9.67 -9.06 9.23
N ARG A 66 8.57 -9.26 8.49
CA ARG A 66 8.04 -10.58 8.10
C ARG A 66 8.79 -11.09 6.85
N VAL A 67 10.09 -11.30 6.98
CA VAL A 67 10.97 -11.67 5.88
C VAL A 67 11.54 -13.07 6.06
N PHE A 68 11.90 -13.71 4.95
CA PHE A 68 12.66 -14.95 4.94
C PHE A 68 14.11 -14.65 4.59
N THR A 69 15.03 -15.34 5.26
CA THR A 69 16.44 -15.37 4.87
C THR A 69 16.62 -16.12 3.55
N GLY A 70 17.71 -15.83 2.83
CA GLY A 70 18.00 -16.54 1.58
C GLY A 70 18.06 -18.06 1.74
N ASN A 71 18.56 -18.56 2.87
CA ASN A 71 18.61 -20.00 3.15
C ASN A 71 17.21 -20.61 3.36
N GLU A 72 16.32 -19.90 4.04
CA GLU A 72 14.93 -20.35 4.22
C GLU A 72 14.16 -20.38 2.90
N VAL A 73 14.40 -19.38 2.04
CA VAL A 73 13.81 -19.34 0.69
C VAL A 73 14.30 -20.53 -0.14
N LYS A 74 15.61 -20.78 -0.19
CA LYS A 74 16.20 -21.91 -0.90
C LYS A 74 15.61 -23.25 -0.46
N LYS A 75 15.58 -23.49 0.86
CA LYS A 75 14.99 -24.70 1.45
C LYS A 75 13.51 -24.90 1.05
N ARG A 76 12.73 -23.82 0.99
CA ARG A 76 11.31 -23.88 0.59
C ARG A 76 11.12 -24.13 -0.90
N LEU A 77 12.01 -23.59 -1.73
CA LEU A 77 11.96 -23.74 -3.18
C LEU A 77 12.65 -25.03 -3.67
N GLY A 78 13.29 -25.78 -2.77
CA GLY A 78 14.05 -26.98 -3.13
C GLY A 78 15.35 -26.68 -3.89
N LEU A 79 15.92 -25.50 -3.67
CA LEU A 79 17.17 -25.00 -4.27
C LEU A 79 18.37 -25.13 -3.32
#